data_AF-A0A060SMG1-F1
#
_entry.id   AF-A0A060SMG1-F1
#
_cell.length_a   1.000
_cell.length_b   1.000
_cell.length_c   1.000
_cell.angle_alpha   90.00
_cell.angle_beta   90.00
_cell.angle_gamma   90.00
#
_symmetry.space_group_name_H-M   'P 1'
#
loop_
_entity.id
_entity.type
_entity.pdbx_description
1 polymer ?
#
loop_
_entity_poly.entity_id
_entity_poly.type
_entity_poly.pdbx_seq_one_letter_code
_entity_poly.pdbx_strand_id
1 'polypeptide(L)'
;MGKTQKKRSMRRHNPVRVPDSHLPKGLASASASSSKTEAILPIIQKMESVDPLERKWACVAVSNLIQNDPSTRRLLQGKNIVGNLITRLSDSEEEVVVEAAGSLRNLCIDGGFDICAEMYNKNILAPLKTFIPKISTTLSQFLANPKDAPENAQKLVYEFADNVITILWCLSIEGEAPVVDGHFGG
;
A
#
# COMPACT_ATOMS: atom_id res chain seq x y z
N MET A 1 28.49 -42.70 38.79
CA MET A 1 27.87 -41.39 39.06
C MET A 1 28.97 -40.34 39.07
N GLY A 2 28.80 -39.24 38.34
CA GLY A 2 29.78 -38.15 38.25
C GLY A 2 29.41 -37.22 37.10
N LYS A 3 28.49 -36.29 37.35
CA LYS A 3 28.01 -35.31 36.37
C LYS A 3 29.07 -34.21 36.22
N THR A 4 29.87 -34.24 35.14
CA THR A 4 30.78 -33.14 34.82
C THR A 4 30.03 -32.08 34.03
N GLN A 5 29.68 -30.97 34.68
CA GLN A 5 29.06 -29.80 34.05
C GLN A 5 29.99 -29.23 32.97
N LYS A 6 29.53 -29.22 31.71
CA LYS A 6 30.16 -28.46 30.62
C LYS A 6 30.15 -26.96 30.98
N LYS A 7 31.32 -26.38 31.26
CA LYS A 7 31.50 -24.92 31.30
C LYS A 7 31.07 -24.36 29.94
N ARG A 8 29.95 -23.62 29.91
CA ARG A 8 29.57 -22.81 28.75
C ARG A 8 30.70 -21.81 28.50
N SER A 9 31.36 -21.95 27.36
CA SER A 9 32.30 -20.96 26.85
C SER A 9 31.58 -19.61 26.77
N MET A 10 31.90 -18.69 27.67
CA MET A 10 31.47 -17.30 27.54
C MET A 10 32.14 -16.75 26.29
N ARG A 11 31.35 -16.54 25.24
CA ARG A 11 31.79 -15.87 24.01
C ARG A 11 32.50 -14.57 24.42
N ARG A 12 33.76 -14.44 24.00
CA ARG A 12 34.53 -13.20 24.12
C ARG A 12 33.70 -12.05 23.57
N HIS A 13 33.61 -10.95 24.32
CA HIS A 13 32.87 -9.76 23.95
C HIS A 13 33.32 -9.28 22.57
N ASN A 14 32.38 -9.13 21.63
CA ASN A 14 32.66 -8.60 20.30
C ASN A 14 33.02 -7.11 20.45
N PRO A 15 34.21 -6.64 20.05
CA PRO A 15 34.63 -5.24 20.20
C PRO A 15 33.84 -4.27 19.30
N VAL A 16 32.99 -4.78 18.40
CA VAL A 16 32.08 -3.98 17.56
C VAL A 16 30.64 -3.94 18.12
N ARG A 17 30.34 -4.66 19.22
CA ARG A 17 29.04 -4.54 19.88
C ARG A 17 29.03 -3.28 20.74
N VAL A 18 28.34 -2.25 20.26
CA VAL A 18 28.08 -1.01 20.98
C VAL A 18 27.33 -1.34 22.29
N PRO A 19 27.81 -0.91 23.47
CA PRO A 19 27.10 -1.07 24.73
C PRO A 19 25.72 -0.39 24.69
N ASP A 20 24.74 -0.94 25.42
CA ASP A 20 23.37 -0.41 25.59
C ASP A 20 23.32 0.93 26.37
N SER A 21 24.33 1.79 26.22
CA SER A 21 24.42 3.13 26.81
C SER A 21 23.82 4.23 25.91
N HIS A 22 23.01 3.87 24.91
CA HIS A 22 22.29 4.82 24.04
C HIS A 22 20.77 4.62 24.05
N LEU A 23 20.15 4.64 25.24
CA LEU A 23 18.71 4.90 25.37
C LEU A 23 18.49 6.37 25.74
N PRO A 24 18.28 7.23 24.73
CA PRO A 24 17.02 7.99 24.69
C PRO A 24 16.34 8.00 23.31
N LYS A 25 16.91 7.35 22.29
CA LYS A 25 16.30 7.30 20.94
C LYS A 25 15.24 6.20 20.77
N GLY A 26 15.40 5.07 21.46
CA GLY A 26 14.43 3.97 21.41
C GLY A 26 13.07 4.35 21.98
N LEU A 27 13.03 5.01 23.15
CA LEU A 27 11.78 5.48 23.75
C LEU A 27 11.13 6.59 22.91
N ALA A 28 11.89 7.59 22.45
CA ALA A 28 11.33 8.65 21.61
C ALA A 28 10.80 8.12 20.26
N SER A 29 11.50 7.16 19.63
CA SER A 29 11.03 6.49 18.42
C SER A 29 9.81 5.60 18.70
N ALA A 30 9.74 4.92 19.85
CA ALA A 30 8.60 4.13 20.25
C ALA A 30 7.37 5.00 20.57
N SER A 31 7.56 6.13 21.24
CA SER A 31 6.52 7.12 21.53
C SER A 31 6.01 7.84 20.28
N ALA A 32 6.91 8.17 19.32
CA ALA A 32 6.51 8.71 18.03
C ALA A 32 5.79 7.67 17.16
N SER A 33 6.18 6.39 17.26
CA SER A 33 5.47 5.31 16.58
C SER A 33 4.12 5.01 17.22
N SER A 34 3.97 5.13 18.54
CA SER A 34 2.70 4.91 19.23
C SER A 34 1.69 6.01 18.90
N SER A 35 2.11 7.28 18.90
CA SER A 35 1.22 8.40 18.54
C SER A 35 0.77 8.34 17.07
N LYS A 36 1.65 7.95 16.14
CA LYS A 36 1.26 7.68 14.74
C LYS A 36 0.29 6.51 14.62
N THR A 37 0.50 5.45 15.42
CA THR A 37 -0.41 4.30 15.44
C THR A 37 -1.80 4.71 15.92
N GLU A 38 -1.89 5.50 16.98
CA GLU A 38 -3.14 6.05 17.49
C GLU A 38 -3.86 6.93 16.46
N ALA A 39 -3.12 7.70 15.66
CA ALA A 39 -3.70 8.54 14.61
C ALA A 39 -4.21 7.75 13.39
N ILE A 40 -3.62 6.59 13.09
CA ILE A 40 -3.97 5.77 11.92
C ILE A 40 -5.17 4.85 12.18
N LEU A 41 -5.34 4.37 13.42
CA LEU A 41 -6.44 3.46 13.77
C LEU A 41 -7.83 4.00 13.41
N PRO A 42 -8.18 5.28 13.70
CA PRO A 42 -9.45 5.87 13.30
C PRO A 42 -9.68 5.87 11.79
N ILE A 43 -8.61 6.01 11.00
CA ILE A 43 -8.70 6.03 9.54
C ILE A 43 -9.09 4.65 9.01
N ILE A 44 -8.44 3.60 9.52
CA ILE A 44 -8.76 2.21 9.15
C ILE A 44 -10.19 1.87 9.58
N GLN A 45 -10.61 2.29 10.78
CA GLN A 45 -11.99 2.08 11.24
C GLN A 45 -13.02 2.80 10.37
N LYS A 46 -12.76 4.06 9.99
CA LYS A 46 -13.63 4.81 9.07
C LYS A 46 -13.70 4.20 7.68
N MET A 47 -12.63 3.53 7.23
CA MET A 47 -12.64 2.78 5.97
C MET A 47 -13.65 1.63 5.99
N GLU A 48 -13.98 1.07 7.16
CA GLU A 48 -14.97 0.00 7.35
C GLU A 48 -16.36 0.51 7.73
N SER A 49 -16.55 1.83 7.81
CA SER A 49 -17.82 2.44 8.20
C SER A 49 -18.94 2.14 7.20
N VAL A 50 -20.18 2.13 7.70
CA VAL A 50 -21.39 2.08 6.87
C VAL A 50 -21.59 3.38 6.10
N ASP A 51 -21.05 4.50 6.58
CA ASP A 51 -21.14 5.79 5.92
C ASP A 51 -20.15 5.88 4.74
N PRO A 52 -20.63 6.01 3.50
CA PRO A 52 -19.75 6.15 2.34
C PRO A 52 -18.84 7.38 2.40
N LEU A 53 -19.27 8.47 3.03
CA LEU A 53 -18.45 9.68 3.16
C LEU A 53 -17.22 9.40 4.05
N GLU A 54 -17.40 8.63 5.12
CA GLU A 54 -16.28 8.20 5.97
C GLU A 54 -15.33 7.25 5.25
N ARG A 55 -15.86 6.31 4.45
CA ARG A 55 -15.04 5.40 3.65
C ARG A 55 -14.21 6.15 2.60
N LYS A 56 -14.84 7.09 1.88
CA LYS A 56 -14.18 7.96 0.92
C LYS A 56 -13.08 8.78 1.58
N TRP A 57 -13.43 9.46 2.67
CA TRP A 57 -12.49 10.26 3.44
C TRP A 57 -11.30 9.41 3.92
N ALA A 58 -11.54 8.18 4.36
CA ALA A 58 -10.48 7.29 4.79
C ALA A 58 -9.52 6.92 3.64
N CYS A 59 -10.03 6.65 2.44
CA CYS A 59 -9.19 6.40 1.27
C CYS A 59 -8.33 7.62 0.92
N VAL A 60 -8.93 8.81 0.86
CA VAL A 60 -8.22 10.08 0.63
C VAL A 60 -7.15 10.34 1.70
N ALA A 61 -7.49 10.16 2.97
CA ALA A 61 -6.58 10.34 4.08
C ALA A 61 -5.38 9.39 3.99
N VAL A 62 -5.62 8.13 3.65
CA VAL A 62 -4.57 7.13 3.42
C VAL A 62 -3.66 7.54 2.26
N SER A 63 -4.24 7.92 1.12
CA SER A 63 -3.49 8.41 -0.05
C SER A 63 -2.54 9.56 0.30
N ASN A 64 -3.04 10.54 1.06
CA ASN A 64 -2.25 11.69 1.50
C ASN A 64 -1.14 11.29 2.50
N LEU A 65 -1.42 10.38 3.44
CA LEU A 65 -0.42 9.93 4.40
C LEU A 65 0.71 9.13 3.75
N ILE A 66 0.38 8.31 2.75
CA ILE A 66 1.36 7.50 2.01
C ILE A 66 2.35 8.39 1.25
N GLN A 67 1.86 9.44 0.59
CA GLN A 67 2.71 10.35 -0.21
C GLN A 67 3.66 11.18 0.66
N ASN A 68 3.24 11.56 1.87
CA ASN A 68 3.98 12.53 2.67
C ASN A 68 5.00 11.91 3.65
N ASP A 69 4.84 10.65 4.05
CA ASP A 69 5.70 10.04 5.08
C ASP A 69 5.96 8.53 4.86
N PRO A 70 7.16 8.13 4.42
CA PRO A 70 7.55 6.73 4.24
C PRO A 70 7.41 5.87 5.50
N SER A 71 7.60 6.45 6.69
CA SER A 71 7.45 5.71 7.95
C SER A 71 5.98 5.38 8.26
N THR A 72 5.08 6.30 7.93
CA THR A 72 3.63 6.09 8.03
C THR A 72 3.14 5.07 7.00
N ARG A 73 3.66 5.09 5.77
CA ARG A 73 3.38 4.05 4.77
C ARG A 73 3.71 2.65 5.31
N ARG A 74 4.90 2.46 5.89
CA ARG A 74 5.30 1.15 6.45
C ARG A 74 4.43 0.73 7.64
N LEU A 75 3.99 1.69 8.46
CA LEU A 75 3.06 1.43 9.56
C LEU A 75 1.67 1.00 9.06
N LEU A 76 1.13 1.68 8.04
CA LEU A 76 -0.13 1.32 7.38
C LEU A 76 -0.05 -0.07 6.72
N GLN A 77 1.07 -0.40 6.06
CA GLN A 77 1.31 -1.75 5.52
C GLN A 77 1.22 -2.83 6.61
N GLY A 78 1.87 -2.59 7.77
CA GLY A 78 1.76 -3.47 8.94
C GLY A 78 0.35 -3.62 9.51
N LYS A 79 -0.60 -2.78 9.08
CA LYS A 79 -2.03 -2.81 9.43
C LYS A 79 -2.91 -3.29 8.27
N ASN A 80 -2.34 -3.98 7.28
CA ASN A 80 -3.06 -4.57 6.15
C ASN A 80 -3.71 -3.54 5.19
N ILE A 81 -3.19 -2.32 5.11
CA ILE A 81 -3.84 -1.25 4.31
C ILE A 81 -4.08 -1.64 2.84
N VAL A 82 -3.19 -2.41 2.22
CA VAL A 82 -3.34 -2.91 0.86
C VAL A 82 -4.60 -3.77 0.73
N GLY A 83 -4.86 -4.66 1.69
CA GLY A 83 -6.05 -5.50 1.69
C GLY A 83 -7.33 -4.71 1.94
N ASN A 84 -7.28 -3.74 2.86
CA ASN A 84 -8.42 -2.85 3.13
C ASN A 84 -8.78 -2.03 1.88
N LEU A 85 -7.80 -1.45 1.19
CA LEU A 85 -8.03 -0.70 -0.05
C LEU A 85 -8.53 -1.59 -1.20
N ILE A 86 -7.98 -2.80 -1.37
CA ILE A 86 -8.49 -3.76 -2.37
C ILE A 86 -9.96 -4.09 -2.11
N THR A 87 -10.35 -4.22 -0.85
CA THR A 87 -11.75 -4.46 -0.48
C THR A 87 -12.67 -3.30 -0.89
N ARG A 88 -12.17 -2.05 -0.85
CA ARG A 88 -12.90 -0.86 -1.32
C ARG A 88 -13.00 -0.74 -2.84
N LEU A 89 -12.28 -1.56 -3.63
CA LEU A 89 -12.51 -1.63 -5.08
C LEU A 89 -13.86 -2.28 -5.44
N SER A 90 -14.53 -2.92 -4.48
CA SER A 90 -15.88 -3.47 -4.64
C SER A 90 -16.93 -2.68 -3.83
N ASP A 91 -16.65 -1.43 -3.49
CA ASP A 91 -17.60 -0.57 -2.77
C ASP A 91 -18.84 -0.28 -3.61
N SER A 92 -19.96 0.04 -2.94
CA SER A 92 -21.20 0.43 -3.62
C SER A 92 -21.11 1.83 -4.21
N GLU A 93 -20.27 2.70 -3.64
CA GLU A 93 -20.11 4.07 -4.10
C GLU A 93 -18.90 4.22 -5.03
N GLU A 94 -19.15 4.76 -6.23
CA GLU A 94 -18.11 4.94 -7.26
C GLU A 94 -16.97 5.83 -6.78
N GLU A 95 -17.26 6.92 -6.07
CA GLU A 95 -16.22 7.80 -5.54
C GLU A 95 -15.28 7.07 -4.56
N VAL A 96 -15.79 6.12 -3.77
CA VAL A 96 -14.95 5.31 -2.87
C VAL A 96 -14.04 4.39 -3.68
N VAL A 97 -14.56 3.78 -4.75
CA VAL A 97 -13.78 2.92 -5.65
C VAL A 97 -12.66 3.70 -6.32
N VAL A 98 -12.95 4.92 -6.80
CA VAL A 98 -11.95 5.79 -7.45
C VAL A 98 -10.84 6.18 -6.47
N GLU A 99 -11.21 6.62 -5.26
CA GLU A 99 -10.22 7.03 -4.25
C GLU A 99 -9.39 5.85 -3.72
N ALA A 100 -9.99 4.66 -3.60
CA ALA A 100 -9.27 3.44 -3.26
C ALA A 100 -8.26 3.05 -4.35
N ALA A 101 -8.66 3.13 -5.62
CA ALA A 101 -7.77 2.90 -6.75
C ALA A 101 -6.61 3.92 -6.78
N GLY A 102 -6.89 5.21 -6.57
CA GLY A 102 -5.85 6.24 -6.48
C GLY A 102 -4.86 6.01 -5.33
N SER A 103 -5.36 5.57 -4.18
CA SER A 103 -4.52 5.21 -3.03
C SER A 103 -3.61 4.02 -3.34
N LEU A 104 -4.12 2.99 -4.01
CA LEU A 104 -3.36 1.81 -4.44
C LEU A 104 -2.31 2.16 -5.51
N ARG A 105 -2.66 3.04 -6.45
CA ARG A 105 -1.73 3.58 -7.45
C ARG A 105 -0.54 4.28 -6.79
N ASN A 106 -0.79 5.09 -5.76
CA ASN A 106 0.30 5.74 -5.02
C ASN A 106 1.15 4.72 -4.24
N LEU A 107 0.53 3.70 -3.65
CA LEU A 107 1.25 2.62 -2.96
C LEU A 107 2.18 1.85 -3.90
N CYS A 108 1.75 1.48 -5.10
CA CYS A 108 2.59 0.70 -6.01
C CYS A 108 3.74 1.53 -6.59
N ILE A 109 3.55 2.82 -6.85
CA ILE A 109 4.63 3.73 -7.29
C ILE A 109 5.70 3.88 -6.22
N ASP A 110 5.29 4.17 -4.97
CA ASP A 110 6.24 4.44 -3.89
C ASP A 110 6.82 3.17 -3.26
N GLY A 111 6.10 2.07 -3.35
CA GLY A 111 6.40 0.80 -2.71
C GLY A 111 7.17 -0.19 -3.58
N GLY A 112 7.18 0.00 -4.91
CA GLY A 112 7.87 -0.87 -5.86
C GLY A 112 7.45 -2.34 -5.76
N PHE A 113 8.40 -3.23 -6.00
CA PHE A 113 8.23 -4.69 -6.04
C PHE A 113 7.42 -5.27 -4.87
N ASP A 114 7.80 -4.97 -3.64
CA ASP A 114 7.20 -5.61 -2.46
C ASP A 114 5.69 -5.34 -2.37
N ILE A 115 5.29 -4.11 -2.69
CA ILE A 115 3.87 -3.72 -2.66
C ILE A 115 3.11 -4.27 -3.86
N CYS A 116 3.73 -4.28 -5.04
CA CYS A 116 3.13 -4.91 -6.22
C CYS A 116 2.90 -6.40 -5.99
N ALA A 117 3.87 -7.11 -5.40
CA ALA A 117 3.74 -8.52 -5.03
C ALA A 117 2.65 -8.74 -3.97
N GLU A 118 2.56 -7.87 -2.95
CA GLU A 118 1.49 -7.93 -1.95
C GLU A 118 0.10 -7.74 -2.59
N MET A 119 -0.06 -6.75 -3.48
CA MET A 119 -1.30 -6.51 -4.21
C MET A 119 -1.69 -7.71 -5.08
N TYR A 120 -0.73 -8.30 -5.80
CA TYR A 120 -0.94 -9.51 -6.60
C TYR A 120 -1.42 -10.67 -5.73
N ASN A 121 -0.74 -10.94 -4.62
CA ASN A 121 -1.08 -12.01 -3.68
C ASN A 121 -2.47 -11.81 -3.03
N LYS A 122 -2.93 -10.56 -2.94
CA LYS A 122 -4.28 -10.19 -2.47
C LYS A 122 -5.31 -10.10 -3.59
N ASN A 123 -5.00 -10.64 -4.76
CA ASN A 123 -5.90 -10.78 -5.90
C ASN A 123 -6.41 -9.44 -6.47
N ILE A 124 -5.56 -8.41 -6.52
CA ILE A 124 -5.87 -7.12 -7.16
C ILE A 124 -6.34 -7.28 -8.62
N LEU A 125 -5.88 -8.31 -9.33
CA LEU A 125 -6.23 -8.53 -10.74
C LEU A 125 -7.72 -8.82 -10.94
N ALA A 126 -8.42 -9.35 -9.94
CA ALA A 126 -9.86 -9.63 -10.05
C ALA A 126 -10.68 -8.35 -10.29
N PRO A 127 -10.62 -7.30 -9.43
CA PRO A 127 -11.33 -6.05 -9.70
C PRO A 127 -10.83 -5.35 -10.97
N LEU A 128 -9.51 -5.29 -11.21
CA LEU A 128 -8.96 -4.61 -12.39
C LEU A 128 -9.49 -5.18 -13.72
N LYS A 129 -9.63 -6.51 -13.84
CA LYS A 129 -10.23 -7.16 -15.02
C LYS A 129 -11.65 -6.68 -15.30
N THR A 130 -12.41 -6.32 -14.26
CA THR A 130 -13.78 -5.80 -14.42
C THR A 130 -13.82 -4.32 -14.75
N PHE A 131 -12.78 -3.56 -14.40
CA PHE A 131 -12.72 -2.11 -14.64
C PHE A 131 -12.37 -1.77 -16.08
N ILE A 132 -11.49 -2.54 -16.72
CA ILE A 132 -11.10 -2.34 -18.12
C ILE A 132 -12.33 -2.24 -19.07
N PRO A 133 -13.28 -3.21 -19.08
CA PRO A 133 -14.44 -3.10 -19.96
C PRO A 133 -15.40 -1.97 -19.55
N LYS A 134 -15.52 -1.66 -18.24
CA LYS A 134 -16.32 -0.53 -17.77
C LYS A 134 -15.77 0.80 -18.29
N ILE A 135 -14.48 1.05 -18.09
CA ILE A 135 -13.77 2.26 -18.56
C ILE A 135 -13.90 2.36 -20.08
N SER A 136 -13.61 1.29 -20.82
CA SER A 136 -13.70 1.26 -22.28
C SER A 136 -15.10 1.59 -22.80
N THR A 137 -16.14 1.03 -22.16
CA THR A 137 -17.54 1.29 -22.52
C THR A 137 -17.91 2.76 -22.28
N THR A 138 -17.59 3.30 -21.10
CA THR A 138 -17.92 4.69 -20.75
C THR A 138 -17.19 5.69 -21.65
N LEU A 139 -15.89 5.48 -21.91
CA LEU A 139 -15.14 6.32 -22.84
C LEU A 139 -15.70 6.26 -24.27
N SER A 140 -16.13 5.08 -24.73
CA SER A 140 -16.76 4.93 -26.06
C SER A 140 -18.07 5.70 -26.16
N GLN A 141 -18.87 5.73 -25.09
CA GLN A 141 -20.10 6.52 -25.02
C GLN A 141 -19.81 8.03 -25.09
N PHE A 142 -18.79 8.50 -24.35
CA PHE A 142 -18.38 9.91 -24.39
C PHE A 142 -17.85 10.32 -25.77
N LEU A 143 -17.14 9.43 -26.47
CA LEU A 143 -16.68 9.70 -27.83
C LEU A 143 -17.84 9.73 -28.84
N ALA A 144 -18.83 8.86 -28.68
CA ALA A 144 -20.00 8.83 -29.55
C ALA A 144 -20.89 10.07 -29.37
N ASN A 145 -21.13 10.49 -28.12
CA ASN A 145 -21.96 11.64 -27.78
C ASN A 145 -21.29 12.57 -26.73
N PRO A 146 -20.32 13.41 -27.13
CA PRO A 146 -19.55 14.24 -26.20
C PRO A 146 -20.36 15.27 -25.40
N LYS A 147 -21.58 15.59 -25.85
CA LYS A 147 -22.46 16.59 -25.22
C LYS A 147 -23.32 16.04 -24.08
N ASP A 148 -23.42 14.72 -23.95
CA ASP A 148 -24.33 14.08 -22.99
C ASP A 148 -23.68 13.82 -21.63
N ALA A 149 -22.35 13.94 -21.52
CA ALA A 149 -21.61 13.66 -20.31
C ALA A 149 -21.26 14.95 -19.56
N PRO A 150 -21.71 15.14 -18.31
CA PRO A 150 -21.26 16.25 -17.46
C PRO A 150 -19.74 16.26 -17.34
N GLU A 151 -19.12 17.43 -17.37
CA GLU A 151 -17.66 17.59 -17.30
C GLU A 151 -17.03 16.83 -16.11
N ASN A 152 -17.69 16.88 -14.94
CA ASN A 152 -17.25 16.15 -13.75
C ASN A 152 -17.24 14.62 -13.95
N ALA A 153 -18.21 14.07 -14.68
CA ALA A 153 -18.26 12.64 -14.96
C ALA A 153 -17.14 12.23 -15.92
N GLN A 154 -16.81 13.08 -16.90
CA GLN A 154 -15.68 12.84 -17.80
C GLN A 154 -14.36 12.83 -17.02
N LYS A 155 -14.15 13.85 -16.18
CA LYS A 155 -12.96 13.97 -15.33
C LYS A 155 -12.78 12.73 -14.45
N LEU A 156 -13.86 12.29 -13.77
CA LEU A 156 -13.83 11.12 -12.90
C LEU A 156 -13.42 9.84 -13.65
N VAL A 157 -13.94 9.63 -14.86
CA VAL A 157 -13.60 8.46 -15.69
C VAL A 157 -12.14 8.50 -16.14
N TYR A 158 -11.62 9.68 -16.51
CA TYR A 158 -10.21 9.82 -16.86
C TYR A 158 -9.28 9.56 -15.67
N GLU A 159 -9.59 10.12 -14.50
CA GLU A 159 -8.83 9.86 -13.27
C GLU A 159 -8.85 8.38 -12.88
N PHE A 160 -10.03 7.75 -12.99
CA PHE A 160 -10.15 6.32 -12.73
C PHE A 160 -9.36 5.46 -13.74
N ALA A 161 -9.40 5.82 -15.03
CA ALA A 161 -8.63 5.14 -16.06
C ALA A 161 -7.12 5.25 -15.82
N ASP A 162 -6.62 6.44 -15.48
CA ASP A 162 -5.21 6.67 -15.14
C ASP A 162 -4.77 5.81 -13.95
N ASN A 163 -5.58 5.76 -12.89
CA ASN A 163 -5.32 4.92 -11.73
C ASN A 163 -5.19 3.44 -12.12
N VAL A 164 -6.15 2.91 -12.90
CA VAL A 164 -6.16 1.50 -13.32
C VAL A 164 -4.98 1.16 -14.22
N ILE A 165 -4.69 2.00 -15.21
CA ILE A 165 -3.58 1.81 -16.15
C ILE A 165 -2.25 1.83 -15.39
N THR A 166 -2.07 2.79 -14.48
CA THR A 166 -0.84 2.92 -13.71
C THR A 166 -0.62 1.72 -12.78
N ILE A 167 -1.67 1.21 -12.12
CA ILE A 167 -1.56 -0.01 -11.32
C ILE A 167 -1.12 -1.19 -12.19
N LEU A 168 -1.74 -1.38 -13.37
CA LEU A 168 -1.38 -2.46 -14.29
C LEU A 168 0.08 -2.34 -14.77
N TRP A 169 0.54 -1.13 -15.07
CA TRP A 169 1.92 -0.84 -15.45
C TRP A 169 2.91 -1.19 -14.34
N CYS A 170 2.65 -0.76 -13.10
CA CYS A 170 3.49 -1.10 -11.96
C CYS A 170 3.55 -2.62 -11.75
N LEU A 171 2.40 -3.30 -11.81
CA LEU A 171 2.33 -4.76 -11.67
C LEU A 171 3.11 -5.51 -12.77
N SER A 172 3.20 -4.95 -13.99
CA SER A 172 3.90 -5.60 -15.10
C SER A 172 5.41 -5.40 -15.04
N ILE A 173 5.88 -4.22 -14.60
CA ILE A 173 7.32 -3.93 -14.50
C ILE A 173 7.93 -4.66 -13.32
N GLU A 174 7.24 -4.62 -12.18
CA GLU A 174 7.72 -5.24 -10.96
C GLU A 174 7.47 -6.77 -10.95
N GLY A 175 7.02 -7.36 -12.05
CA GLY A 175 6.91 -8.82 -12.22
C GLY A 175 8.24 -9.49 -12.56
N GLU A 176 9.24 -8.73 -13.03
CA GLU A 176 10.60 -9.20 -13.22
C GLU A 176 11.37 -9.00 -11.92
N ALA A 177 11.54 -10.08 -11.15
CA ALA A 177 12.50 -10.08 -10.05
C ALA A 177 13.86 -9.58 -10.58
N PRO A 178 14.62 -8.76 -9.82
CA PRO A 178 15.97 -8.41 -10.24
C PRO A 178 16.71 -9.71 -10.46
N VAL A 179 17.11 -9.96 -11.71
CA VAL A 179 18.03 -11.03 -12.04
C VAL A 179 19.25 -10.73 -11.18
N VAL A 180 19.40 -11.48 -10.09
CA VAL A 180 20.65 -11.50 -9.34
C VAL A 180 21.69 -11.88 -10.36
N ASP A 181 22.48 -10.90 -10.81
CA ASP A 181 23.65 -11.09 -11.65
C ASP A 181 24.60 -11.99 -10.88
N GLY A 182 24.35 -13.29 -11.01
CA GLY A 182 25.20 -14.36 -10.57
C GLY A 182 26.49 -14.19 -11.33
N HIS A 183 27.47 -13.59 -10.65
CA HIS A 183 28.85 -13.61 -11.07
C HIS A 183 29.29 -15.08 -11.14
N PHE A 184 29.07 -15.72 -12.28
CA PHE A 184 29.94 -16.77 -12.77
C PHE A 184 31.04 -16.08 -13.55
N GLY A 185 32.15 -15.84 -12.88
CA GLY A 185 33.38 -15.35 -13.49
C GLY A 185 34.56 -16.17 -12.98
N GLY A 186 34.98 -17.13 -13.81
CA GLY A 186 36.38 -17.52 -14.07
C GLY A 186 37.23 -18.05 -12.92
#